data_AF-A0A0G1C090-F1
#
_entry.id   AF-A0A0G1C090-F1
#
_cell.length_a   1.000
_cell.length_b   1.000
_cell.length_c   1.000
_cell.angle_alpha   90.00
_cell.angle_beta   90.00
_cell.angle_gamma   90.00
#
_symmetry.space_group_name_H-M   'P 1'
#
loop_
_entity.id
_entity.type
_entity.pdbx_description
1 polymer ?
#
loop_
_entity_poly.entity_id
_entity_poly.type
_entity_poly.pdbx_seq_one_letter_code
_entity_poly.pdbx_strand_id
1 'polypeptide(L)' 'YIKSGKKKDIHEADLGHLKAAETRYLKLANMFKARVIKCVEGGKLLTPEEIHSKVWENINI' A
#
# COMPACT_ATOMS: atom_id res chain seq x y z
N TYR A 1 13.12 -4.22 -0.69
CA TYR A 1 12.52 -4.28 0.65
C TYR A 1 11.52 -5.43 0.80
N ILE A 2 11.84 -6.62 0.27
CA ILE A 2 11.43 -7.91 0.80
C ILE A 2 12.68 -8.76 0.66
N LYS A 3 13.55 -8.76 1.67
CA LYS A 3 14.71 -9.66 1.69
C LYS A 3 14.24 -10.95 2.35
N SER A 4 14.00 -11.97 1.53
CA SER A 4 13.83 -13.36 1.97
C SER A 4 15.03 -13.71 2.88
N GLY A 5 14.81 -13.70 4.20
CA GLY A 5 15.87 -13.98 5.18
C GLY A 5 15.95 -13.04 6.38
N LYS A 6 15.30 -11.86 6.38
CA LYS A 6 15.13 -11.09 7.62
C LYS A 6 13.89 -11.57 8.37
N LYS A 7 14.07 -11.88 9.66
CA LYS A 7 12.97 -12.17 10.60
C LYS A 7 11.93 -11.05 10.45
N LYS A 8 10.69 -11.41 10.11
CA LYS A 8 9.58 -10.44 10.02
C LYS A 8 9.55 -9.64 11.30
N ASP A 9 9.46 -8.33 11.18
CA ASP A 9 9.22 -7.49 12.35
C ASP A 9 7.87 -7.87 12.99
N ILE A 10 7.69 -7.63 14.28
CA ILE A 10 6.45 -7.95 15.01
C ILE A 10 5.22 -7.35 14.33
N HIS A 11 5.36 -6.16 13.72
CA HIS A 11 4.28 -5.48 13.02
C HIS A 11 3.95 -6.14 11.67
N GLU A 12 4.93 -6.78 11.02
CA GLU A 12 4.75 -7.49 9.75
C GLU A 12 4.29 -8.94 9.94
N ALA A 13 4.47 -9.50 11.13
CA ALA A 13 4.05 -10.85 11.49
C ALA A 13 2.56 -10.92 11.91
N ASP A 14 1.99 -9.82 12.39
CA ASP A 14 0.60 -9.75 12.82
C ASP A 14 -0.33 -9.27 11.68
N LEU A 15 -1.06 -10.22 11.09
CA LEU A 15 -2.03 -9.93 10.04
C LEU A 15 -3.19 -9.02 10.51
N GLY A 16 -3.58 -9.11 11.78
CA GLY A 16 -4.60 -8.26 12.38
C GLY A 16 -4.14 -6.81 12.45
N HIS A 17 -2.89 -6.58 12.86
CA HIS A 17 -2.27 -5.27 12.85
C HIS A 17 -2.22 -4.67 11.43
N LEU A 18 -1.79 -5.45 10.43
CA LEU A 18 -1.72 -5.00 9.04
C LEU A 18 -3.11 -4.59 8.48
N LYS A 19 -4.15 -5.40 8.71
CA LYS A 19 -5.53 -5.09 8.31
C LYS A 19 -6.07 -3.84 9.00
N ALA A 20 -5.76 -3.68 10.29
CA ALA A 20 -6.15 -2.51 11.05
C ALA A 20 -5.46 -1.25 10.50
N ALA A 21 -4.17 -1.30 10.18
CA ALA A 21 -3.42 -0.20 9.59
C ALA A 21 -4.01 0.21 8.22
N GLU A 22 -4.23 -0.75 7.31
CA GLU A 22 -4.87 -0.50 6.01
C GLU A 22 -6.22 0.22 6.18
N THR A 23 -7.07 -0.29 7.06
CA THR A 23 -8.38 0.29 7.34
C THR A 23 -8.29 1.73 7.84
N ARG A 24 -7.30 2.04 8.69
CA ARG A 24 -7.08 3.39 9.22
C ARG A 24 -6.65 4.37 8.13
N TYR A 25 -5.72 3.97 7.26
CA TYR A 25 -5.27 4.81 6.15
C TYR A 25 -6.38 5.04 5.12
N LEU A 26 -7.21 4.05 4.81
CA LEU A 26 -8.36 4.23 3.91
C LEU A 26 -9.40 5.21 4.50
N LYS A 27 -9.66 5.13 5.81
CA LYS A 27 -10.52 6.12 6.50
C LYS A 27 -9.93 7.53 6.44
N LEU A 28 -8.62 7.67 6.65
CA LEU A 28 -7.92 8.93 6.56
C LEU A 28 -8.02 9.51 5.14
N ALA A 29 -7.79 8.70 4.12
CA ALA A 29 -7.90 9.13 2.73
C ALA A 29 -9.31 9.64 2.40
N ASN A 30 -10.36 8.96 2.87
CA ASN A 30 -11.73 9.44 2.69
C ASN A 30 -12.02 10.76 3.45
N MET A 31 -11.47 10.92 4.65
CA MET A 31 -11.62 12.15 5.46
C MET A 31 -10.97 13.35 4.79
N PHE A 32 -9.75 13.18 4.26
CA PHE A 32 -8.99 14.24 3.61
C PHE A 32 -9.24 14.34 2.10
N LYS A 33 -10.16 13.54 1.55
CA LYS A 33 -10.40 13.40 0.10
C LYS A 33 -9.11 13.14 -0.70
N ALA A 34 -8.18 12.42 -0.08
CA ALA A 34 -6.94 12.01 -0.73
C ALA A 34 -7.22 10.91 -1.76
N ARG A 35 -6.52 10.98 -2.90
CA ARG A 35 -6.55 9.92 -3.91
C ARG A 35 -5.84 8.67 -3.36
N VAL A 36 -6.49 7.50 -3.47
CA VAL A 36 -5.92 6.21 -3.05
C VAL A 36 -5.40 5.49 -4.28
N ILE A 37 -4.11 5.15 -4.26
CA ILE A 37 -3.45 4.39 -5.34
C ILE A 37 -3.23 2.96 -4.84
N LYS A 38 -3.83 1.98 -5.52
CA LYS A 38 -3.65 0.56 -5.21
C LYS A 38 -2.31 0.09 -5.79
N CYS A 39 -1.44 -0.40 -4.92
CA CYS A 39 -0.10 -0.90 -5.29
C CYS A 39 -0.03 -2.44 -5.35
N VAL A 40 -1.12 -3.14 -5.06
CA VAL A 40 -1.21 -4.61 -5.12
C VAL A 40 -2.36 -4.99 -6.05
N GLU A 41 -2.07 -5.76 -7.08
CA GLU A 41 -3.03 -6.22 -8.08
C GLU A 41 -2.85 -7.72 -8.33
N GLY A 42 -3.95 -8.49 -8.37
CA GLY A 42 -3.88 -9.95 -8.56
C GLY A 42 -3.05 -10.69 -7.50
N GLY A 43 -2.96 -10.14 -6.28
CA GLY A 43 -2.14 -10.70 -5.20
C GLY A 43 -0.64 -10.45 -5.34
N LYS A 44 -0.21 -9.60 -6.28
CA LYS A 44 1.19 -9.23 -6.50
C LYS A 44 1.42 -7.75 -6.23
N LEU A 45 2.51 -7.44 -5.54
CA LEU A 45 2.97 -6.07 -5.37
C LEU A 45 3.53 -5.58 -6.72
N LEU A 46 3.04 -4.43 -7.18
CA LEU A 46 3.51 -3.78 -8.40
C LEU A 46 4.97 -3.31 -8.25
N THR A 47 5.67 -3.17 -9.36
CA THR A 47 7.01 -2.58 -9.37
C THR A 47 6.96 -1.09 -9.07
N PRO A 48 8.07 -0.49 -8.60
CA PRO A 48 8.15 0.95 -8.40
C PRO A 48 7.78 1.76 -9.65
N GLU A 49 8.14 1.29 -10.85
CA GLU A 49 7.86 1.95 -12.13
C GLU A 49 6.36 1.91 -12.48
N GLU A 50 5.70 0.79 -12.22
CA GLU A 50 4.25 0.65 -12.39
C GLU A 50 3.49 1.57 -11.42
N ILE A 51 3.92 1.62 -10.16
CA ILE A 51 3.34 2.51 -9.15
C ILE A 51 3.56 3.96 -9.56
N HIS A 52 4.78 4.33 -9.97
CA HIS A 52 5.12 5.67 -10.43
C HIS A 52 4.22 6.15 -11.57
N SER A 53 4.00 5.29 -12.58
CA SER A 53 3.10 5.57 -13.69
C SER A 53 1.68 5.84 -13.21
N LYS A 54 1.15 5.00 -12.31
CA LYS A 54 -0.18 5.22 -11.70
C LYS A 54 -0.28 6.54 -10.94
N VAL A 55 0.76 6.97 -10.23
CA VAL A 55 0.77 8.28 -9.55
C VAL A 55 0.57 9.41 -10.56
N TRP A 56 1.33 9.41 -11.65
CA TRP A 56 1.25 10.47 -12.66
C TRP A 56 -0.07 10.47 -13.43
N GLU A 57 -0.60 9.31 -13.80
CA GLU A 57 -1.94 9.17 -14.39
C GLU A 57 -3.02 9.77 -13.49
N ASN A 58 -2.88 9.60 -12.17
CA ASN A 58 -3.78 10.15 -11.17
C ASN A 58 -3.55 11.63 -10.88
N ILE A 59 -2.56 12.31 -11.46
CA ILE A 59 -2.36 13.77 -11.29
C ILE A 59 -2.86 14.54 -12.51
N ASN A 60 -2.76 13.95 -13.70
CA ASN A 60 -3.07 14.60 -14.98
C ASN A 60 -4.56 14.65 -15.35
N ILE A 61 -5.45 14.44 -14.36
CA ILE A 61 -6.92 14.54 -14.43
C ILE A 61 -7.39 15.60 -13.44
#